data_AF-A0A0H3CL72-F1
#
_entry.id   AF-A0A0H3CL72-F1
#
_cell.length_a   1.000
_cell.length_b   1.000
_cell.length_c   1.000
_cell.angle_alpha   90.00
_cell.angle_beta   90.00
_cell.angle_gamma   90.00
#
_symmetry.space_group_name_H-M   'P 1'
#
loop_
_entity.id
_entity.type
_entity.pdbx_description
1 polymer ?
#
loop_
_entity_poly.entity_id
_entity_poly.type
_entity_poly.pdbx_seq_one_letter_code
_entity_poly.pdbx_strand_id
1 'polypeptide(L)'
;MNKTTYYLKHLEYLLRKCRSYLISDINFHLSRLKATHGDTFDIKSPATLNEKICHRLVYDHNAHYTMLADKLAVREYVLSRTQRLKIVPLIDVYRRVEHIDMTKLPHKFVLKCNHDSGSAIICTNKAEFDLKKSQNKLRLALKRNLYYTTREWQYKNIPPVILCEKYIDLFNDAGLC
;
A
#
# COMPACT_ATOMS: atom_id res chain seq x y z
N MET A 1 16.23 -2.85 -7.68
CA MET A 1 15.70 -2.28 -8.93
C MET A 1 16.84 -1.47 -9.52
N ASN A 2 17.14 -1.65 -10.81
CA ASN A 2 18.21 -0.90 -11.46
C ASN A 2 17.81 0.59 -11.61
N LYS A 3 18.80 1.43 -11.95
CA LYS A 3 18.64 2.89 -12.03
C LYS A 3 17.66 3.30 -13.14
N THR A 4 17.75 2.68 -14.32
CA THR A 4 16.87 2.98 -15.47
C THR A 4 15.40 2.68 -15.17
N THR A 5 15.09 1.48 -14.66
CA THR A 5 13.73 1.11 -14.27
C THR A 5 13.18 2.01 -13.17
N TYR A 6 14.03 2.45 -12.24
CA TYR A 6 13.61 3.40 -11.20
C TYR A 6 13.11 4.71 -11.82
N TYR A 7 13.88 5.32 -12.73
CA TYR A 7 13.49 6.60 -13.34
C TYR A 7 12.27 6.47 -14.24
N LEU A 8 12.17 5.40 -15.05
CA LEU A 8 11.01 5.14 -15.89
C LEU A 8 9.72 5.02 -15.07
N LYS A 9 9.75 4.24 -13.99
CA LYS A 9 8.59 4.09 -13.09
C LYS A 9 8.26 5.38 -12.34
N HIS A 10 9.27 6.19 -12.03
CA HIS A 10 9.03 7.48 -11.40
C HIS A 10 8.36 8.46 -12.37
N LEU A 11 8.81 8.50 -13.63
CA LEU A 11 8.20 9.30 -14.68
C LEU A 11 6.76 8.85 -14.96
N GLU A 12 6.52 7.55 -15.09
CA GLU A 12 5.18 6.97 -15.24
C GLU A 12 4.24 7.42 -14.10
N TYR A 13 4.74 7.41 -12.86
CA TYR A 13 3.98 7.90 -11.71
C TYR A 13 3.66 9.41 -11.83
N LEU A 14 4.64 10.23 -12.22
CA LEU A 14 4.42 11.67 -12.40
C LEU A 14 3.36 11.93 -13.48
N LEU A 15 3.40 11.21 -14.60
CA LEU A 15 2.39 11.30 -15.65
C LEU A 15 0.98 10.94 -15.13
N ARG A 16 0.86 9.88 -14.34
CA ARG A 16 -0.41 9.49 -13.70
C ARG A 16 -0.91 10.55 -12.71
N LYS A 17 -0.01 11.12 -11.91
CA LYS A 17 -0.32 12.23 -11.01
C LYS A 17 -0.79 13.46 -11.78
N CYS A 18 -0.12 13.85 -12.86
CA CYS A 18 -0.56 14.96 -13.72
C CYS A 18 -1.94 14.70 -14.33
N ARG A 19 -2.16 13.49 -14.88
CA ARG A 19 -3.47 13.07 -15.41
C ARG A 19 -4.58 13.15 -14.36
N SER A 20 -4.26 12.98 -13.07
CA SER A 20 -5.26 13.07 -12.01
C SER A 20 -5.86 14.46 -11.80
N TYR A 21 -5.16 15.52 -12.23
CA TYR A 21 -5.69 16.88 -12.21
C TYR A 21 -6.58 17.19 -13.42
N LEU A 22 -6.45 16.41 -14.51
CA LEU A 22 -7.17 16.63 -15.77
C LEU A 22 -8.46 15.81 -15.87
N ILE A 23 -8.58 14.72 -15.12
CA ILE A 23 -9.72 13.81 -15.16
C ILE A 23 -10.28 13.71 -13.75
N SER A 24 -11.59 13.86 -13.57
CA SER A 24 -12.24 13.66 -12.26
C SER A 24 -12.23 12.20 -11.83
N ASP A 25 -12.35 11.94 -10.52
CA ASP A 25 -12.43 10.56 -10.00
C ASP A 25 -13.68 9.83 -10.52
N ILE A 26 -14.80 10.56 -10.70
CA ILE A 26 -16.01 10.09 -11.38
C ILE A 26 -15.68 9.56 -12.78
N ASN A 27 -15.07 10.39 -13.64
CA ASN A 27 -14.78 10.00 -15.02
C ASN A 27 -13.75 8.87 -15.09
N PHE A 28 -12.77 8.87 -14.18
CA PHE A 28 -11.79 7.78 -14.09
C PHE A 28 -12.46 6.43 -13.81
N HIS A 29 -13.32 6.34 -12.79
CA HIS A 29 -13.98 5.09 -12.42
C HIS A 29 -15.04 4.68 -13.45
N LEU A 30 -15.83 5.62 -13.96
CA LEU A 30 -16.82 5.34 -15.01
C LEU A 30 -16.16 4.80 -16.28
N SER A 31 -15.06 5.40 -16.74
CA SER A 31 -14.37 4.92 -17.94
C SER A 31 -13.88 3.47 -17.79
N ARG A 32 -13.42 3.08 -16.59
CA ARG A 32 -12.99 1.70 -16.29
C ARG A 32 -14.16 0.72 -16.19
N LEU A 33 -15.27 1.11 -15.54
CA LEU A 33 -16.47 0.29 -15.49
C LEU A 33 -17.00 0.03 -16.90
N LYS A 34 -17.09 1.09 -17.72
CA LYS A 34 -17.55 1.00 -19.12
C LYS A 34 -16.68 0.08 -19.97
N ALA A 35 -15.37 0.21 -19.86
CA ALA A 35 -14.44 -0.67 -20.58
C ALA A 35 -14.55 -2.15 -20.18
N THR A 36 -14.97 -2.45 -18.95
CA THR A 36 -15.03 -3.82 -18.43
C THR A 36 -16.41 -4.46 -18.61
N HIS A 37 -17.47 -3.65 -18.56
CA HIS A 37 -18.83 -4.15 -18.42
C HIS A 37 -19.87 -3.46 -19.34
N GLY A 38 -19.47 -2.48 -20.17
CA GLY A 38 -20.37 -1.77 -21.08
C GLY A 38 -21.01 -0.50 -20.49
N ASP A 39 -21.91 0.13 -21.25
CA ASP A 39 -22.37 1.51 -20.97
C ASP A 39 -23.56 1.66 -20.00
N THR A 40 -24.01 0.59 -19.35
CA THR A 40 -25.25 0.58 -18.55
C THR A 40 -25.08 1.00 -17.08
N PHE A 41 -23.89 1.43 -16.67
CA PHE A 41 -23.58 1.67 -15.25
C PHE A 41 -23.96 3.07 -14.76
N ASP A 42 -24.62 3.12 -13.60
CA ASP A 42 -24.87 4.37 -12.86
C ASP A 42 -24.28 4.29 -11.45
N ILE A 43 -23.24 5.11 -11.21
CA ILE A 43 -22.62 5.20 -9.88
C ILE A 43 -23.33 6.20 -8.96
N LYS A 44 -24.30 7.00 -9.44
CA LYS A 44 -25.09 7.90 -8.57
C LYS A 44 -26.18 7.13 -7.84
N SER A 45 -26.84 6.20 -8.52
CA SER A 45 -27.84 5.29 -7.95
C SER A 45 -27.39 3.82 -8.09
N PRO A 46 -26.40 3.37 -7.30
CA PRO A 46 -25.71 2.11 -7.55
C PRO A 46 -26.57 0.88 -7.19
N ALA A 47 -26.75 -0.05 -8.14
CA ALA A 47 -27.53 -1.28 -7.94
C ALA A 47 -26.61 -2.50 -7.71
N THR A 48 -25.59 -2.64 -8.56
CA THR A 48 -24.65 -3.77 -8.55
C THR A 48 -23.53 -3.58 -7.54
N LEU A 49 -22.81 -4.66 -7.20
CA LEU A 49 -21.65 -4.59 -6.30
C LEU A 49 -20.57 -3.62 -6.83
N ASN A 50 -20.27 -3.67 -8.13
CA ASN A 50 -19.25 -2.82 -8.74
C ASN A 50 -19.63 -1.33 -8.69
N GLU A 51 -20.91 -1.01 -8.95
CA GLU A 51 -21.41 0.36 -8.81
C GLU A 51 -21.33 0.84 -7.37
N LYS A 52 -21.68 -0.01 -6.40
CA LYS A 52 -21.62 0.32 -4.98
C LYS A 52 -20.18 0.58 -4.53
N ILE A 53 -19.23 -0.22 -5.00
CA ILE A 53 -17.80 -0.01 -4.74
C ILE A 53 -17.35 1.32 -5.35
N CYS A 54 -17.60 1.56 -6.64
CA CYS A 54 -17.21 2.82 -7.30
C CYS A 54 -17.89 4.05 -6.71
N HIS A 55 -19.18 3.96 -6.35
CA HIS A 55 -19.91 4.99 -5.63
C HIS A 55 -19.17 5.37 -4.35
N ARG A 56 -18.81 4.38 -3.52
CA ARG A 56 -18.05 4.63 -2.29
C ARG A 56 -16.68 5.26 -2.57
N LEU A 57 -15.94 4.77 -3.56
CA LEU A 57 -14.62 5.33 -3.91
C LEU A 57 -14.68 6.80 -4.33
N VAL A 58 -15.81 7.26 -4.85
CA VAL A 58 -15.99 8.60 -5.43
C VAL A 58 -16.69 9.58 -4.48
N TYR A 59 -17.67 9.10 -3.71
CA TYR A 59 -18.53 9.96 -2.90
C TYR A 59 -18.27 9.81 -1.39
N ASP A 60 -17.73 8.67 -0.95
CA ASP A 60 -17.52 8.38 0.46
C ASP A 60 -16.03 8.48 0.82
N HIS A 61 -15.65 9.69 1.22
CA HIS A 61 -14.29 10.07 1.59
C HIS A 61 -13.99 9.94 3.09
N ASN A 62 -14.63 8.96 3.76
CA ASN A 62 -14.50 8.75 5.18
C ASN A 62 -13.05 8.43 5.60
N ALA A 63 -12.50 9.24 6.53
CA ALA A 63 -11.16 9.07 7.07
C ALA A 63 -10.94 7.73 7.77
N HIS A 64 -12.02 7.07 8.24
CA HIS A 64 -11.95 5.74 8.82
C HIS A 64 -11.39 4.71 7.82
N TYR A 65 -11.70 4.84 6.53
CA TYR A 65 -11.16 3.94 5.50
C TYR A 65 -9.67 4.17 5.27
N THR A 66 -9.21 5.42 5.38
CA THR A 66 -7.77 5.73 5.34
C THR A 66 -7.03 5.10 6.51
N MET A 67 -7.57 5.15 7.72
CA MET A 67 -7.00 4.46 8.88
C MET A 67 -6.92 2.94 8.65
N LEU A 68 -7.99 2.33 8.13
CA LEU A 68 -8.02 0.88 7.85
C LEU A 68 -7.04 0.46 6.75
N ALA A 69 -6.78 1.32 5.76
CA ALA A 69 -5.83 1.06 4.68
C ALA A 69 -4.36 1.26 5.10
N ASP A 70 -4.11 2.10 6.10
CA ASP A 70 -2.78 2.34 6.67
C ASP A 70 -2.35 1.14 7.53
N LYS A 71 -1.40 0.34 7.02
CA LYS A 71 -0.89 -0.86 7.70
C LYS A 71 -0.25 -0.58 9.07
N LEU A 72 0.13 0.67 9.35
CA LEU A 72 0.62 1.05 10.67
C LEU A 72 -0.54 1.42 11.59
N ALA A 73 -1.40 2.35 11.17
CA ALA A 73 -2.49 2.87 11.99
C ALA A 73 -3.53 1.79 12.34
N VAL A 74 -3.81 0.87 11.42
CA VAL A 74 -4.78 -0.21 11.64
C VAL A 74 -4.38 -1.15 12.79
N ARG A 75 -3.09 -1.22 13.15
CA ARG A 75 -2.60 -2.09 14.22
C ARG A 75 -3.18 -1.68 15.57
N GLU A 76 -3.10 -0.40 15.91
CA GLU A 76 -3.68 0.15 17.14
C GLU A 76 -5.20 -0.01 17.15
N TYR A 77 -5.85 0.21 16.00
CA TYR A 77 -7.28 -0.02 15.87
C TYR A 77 -7.66 -1.46 16.22
N VAL A 78 -6.98 -2.46 15.67
CA VAL A 78 -7.26 -3.88 15.96
C VAL A 78 -7.02 -4.21 17.43
N LEU A 79 -5.89 -3.78 18.01
CA LEU A 79 -5.55 -4.04 19.41
C LEU A 79 -6.57 -3.43 20.38
N SER A 80 -7.12 -2.26 20.05
CA SER A 80 -8.16 -1.61 20.86
C SER A 80 -9.51 -2.34 20.83
N ARG A 81 -9.75 -3.21 19.84
CA ARG A 81 -11.03 -3.89 19.63
C ARG A 81 -11.03 -5.34 20.09
N THR A 82 -9.89 -6.00 20.11
CA THR A 82 -9.80 -7.40 20.48
C THR A 82 -8.41 -7.76 21.00
N GLN A 83 -8.39 -8.55 22.06
CA GLN A 83 -7.16 -9.18 22.58
C GLN A 83 -6.97 -10.61 22.02
N ARG A 84 -7.91 -11.09 21.20
CA ARG A 84 -7.92 -12.47 20.69
C ARG A 84 -6.96 -12.69 19.52
N LEU A 85 -6.48 -11.61 18.89
CA LEU A 85 -5.61 -11.68 17.74
C LEU A 85 -4.17 -11.36 18.15
N LYS A 86 -3.24 -12.22 17.76
CA LYS A 86 -1.81 -11.90 17.81
C LYS A 86 -1.44 -11.14 16.55
N ILE A 87 -1.00 -9.88 16.70
CA ILE A 87 -0.51 -9.10 15.57
C ILE A 87 0.97 -9.40 15.37
N VAL A 88 1.38 -9.55 14.11
CA VAL A 88 2.79 -9.73 13.72
C VAL A 88 3.66 -8.67 14.40
N PRO A 89 4.71 -9.04 15.17
CA PRO A 89 5.56 -8.09 15.86
C PRO A 89 6.18 -7.06 14.90
N LEU A 90 6.05 -5.78 15.24
CA LEU A 90 6.70 -4.68 14.55
C LEU A 90 8.09 -4.51 15.18
N ILE A 91 9.13 -4.64 14.36
CA ILE A 91 10.53 -4.51 14.78
C ILE A 91 10.90 -3.02 14.81
N ASP A 92 10.53 -2.28 13.76
CA ASP A 92 10.90 -0.87 13.61
C ASP A 92 10.04 -0.16 12.55
N VAL A 93 10.09 1.18 12.54
CA VAL A 93 9.43 2.05 11.57
C VAL A 93 10.40 3.11 11.06
N TYR A 94 10.59 3.16 9.74
CA TYR A 94 11.52 4.09 9.10
C TYR A 94 10.81 5.10 8.21
N ARG A 95 11.18 6.38 8.35
CA ARG A 95 10.76 7.45 7.41
C ARG A 95 11.62 7.50 6.15
N ARG A 96 12.83 6.93 6.21
CA ARG A 96 13.84 6.98 5.15
C ARG A 96 14.51 5.63 5.02
N VAL A 97 14.79 5.21 3.79
CA VAL A 97 15.48 3.93 3.53
C VAL A 97 16.91 3.92 4.04
N GLU A 98 17.51 5.10 4.25
CA GLU A 98 18.85 5.25 4.81
C GLU A 98 18.89 4.96 6.32
N HIS A 99 17.75 4.98 7.03
CA HIS A 99 17.70 4.67 8.46
C HIS A 99 17.64 3.17 8.75
N ILE A 100 17.54 2.33 7.71
CA ILE A 100 17.48 0.87 7.86
C ILE A 100 18.87 0.36 8.23
N ASP A 101 19.03 -0.03 9.49
CA ASP A 101 20.26 -0.59 10.04
C ASP A 101 20.19 -2.12 10.08
N MET A 102 20.85 -2.78 9.11
CA MET A 102 20.88 -4.24 8.98
C MET A 102 21.54 -4.96 10.17
N THR A 103 22.34 -4.26 10.98
CA THR A 103 22.98 -4.86 12.16
C THR A 103 21.97 -5.14 13.26
N LYS A 104 20.91 -4.33 13.36
CA LYS A 104 19.83 -4.45 14.34
C LYS A 104 18.71 -5.38 13.91
N LEU A 105 18.61 -5.70 12.62
CA LEU A 105 17.56 -6.57 12.09
C LEU A 105 17.85 -8.05 12.33
N PRO A 106 16.81 -8.88 12.59
CA PRO A 106 16.96 -10.32 12.74
C PRO A 106 17.40 -10.99 11.44
N HIS A 107 17.67 -12.31 11.49
CA HIS A 107 18.07 -13.07 10.29
C HIS A 107 16.95 -13.15 9.23
N LYS A 108 15.68 -13.05 9.64
CA LYS A 108 14.50 -13.04 8.75
C LYS A 108 13.56 -11.90 9.12
N PHE A 109 13.13 -11.11 8.14
CA PHE A 109 12.24 -9.97 8.34
C PHE A 109 11.49 -9.60 7.06
N VAL A 110 10.47 -8.75 7.19
CA VAL A 110 9.73 -8.19 6.06
C VAL A 110 9.75 -6.66 6.12
N LEU A 111 10.14 -6.01 5.02
CA LEU A 111 10.03 -4.56 4.84
C LEU A 111 8.86 -4.24 3.92
N LYS A 112 7.96 -3.35 4.32
CA LYS A 112 6.84 -2.91 3.47
C LYS A 112 6.45 -1.47 3.79
N CYS A 113 5.94 -0.73 2.82
CA CYS A 113 5.35 0.58 3.08
C CYS A 113 3.93 0.43 3.65
N ASN A 114 3.52 1.38 4.48
CA ASN A 114 2.20 1.35 5.12
C ASN A 114 1.04 1.67 4.17
N HIS A 115 1.28 2.61 3.25
CA HIS A 115 0.29 3.31 2.43
C HIS A 115 0.02 2.69 1.05
N ASP A 116 0.65 1.58 0.69
CA ASP A 116 0.57 1.02 -0.67
C ASP A 116 0.28 -0.49 -0.70
N SER A 117 0.12 -1.04 -1.90
CA SER A 117 0.05 -2.48 -2.15
C SER A 117 1.15 -2.87 -3.14
N GLY A 118 2.15 -3.61 -2.68
CA GLY A 118 3.22 -4.17 -3.54
C GLY A 118 4.65 -3.75 -3.21
N SER A 119 4.86 -2.89 -2.21
CA SER A 119 6.21 -2.53 -1.75
C SER A 119 6.91 -3.63 -0.95
N ALA A 120 6.22 -4.70 -0.54
CA ALA A 120 6.76 -5.75 0.32
C ALA A 120 8.07 -6.35 -0.21
N ILE A 121 9.02 -6.55 0.70
CA ILE A 121 10.33 -7.16 0.48
C ILE A 121 10.52 -8.15 1.61
N ILE A 122 10.74 -9.41 1.25
CA ILE A 122 10.90 -10.51 2.20
C ILE A 122 12.39 -10.84 2.26
N CYS A 123 12.93 -10.88 3.48
CA CYS A 123 14.27 -11.39 3.77
C CYS A 123 14.14 -12.70 4.53
N THR A 124 14.54 -13.81 3.90
CA THR A 124 14.64 -15.14 4.53
C THR A 124 16.07 -15.52 4.88
N ASN A 125 17.05 -14.85 4.26
CA ASN A 125 18.47 -14.94 4.58
C ASN A 125 19.09 -13.55 4.54
N LYS A 126 19.57 -13.05 5.69
CA LYS A 126 20.19 -11.72 5.82
C LYS A 126 21.51 -11.62 5.05
N ALA A 127 22.28 -12.71 4.93
CA ALA A 127 23.56 -12.73 4.24
C ALA A 127 23.42 -12.52 2.72
N GLU A 128 22.31 -12.97 2.14
CA GLU A 128 22.00 -12.85 0.70
C GLU A 128 21.12 -11.62 0.39
N PHE A 129 20.81 -10.82 1.41
CA PHE A 129 19.86 -9.72 1.26
C PHE A 129 20.47 -8.54 0.50
N ASP A 130 19.97 -8.29 -0.71
CA ASP A 130 20.36 -7.12 -1.50
C ASP A 130 19.70 -5.85 -0.94
N LEU A 131 20.38 -5.24 0.04
CA LEU A 131 19.94 -4.01 0.68
C LEU A 131 19.78 -2.87 -0.33
N LYS A 132 20.72 -2.71 -1.27
CA LYS A 132 20.71 -1.58 -2.21
C LYS A 132 19.51 -1.64 -3.15
N LYS A 133 19.23 -2.82 -3.72
CA LYS A 133 18.04 -3.08 -4.55
C LYS A 133 16.76 -2.82 -3.78
N SER A 134 16.73 -3.23 -2.51
CA SER A 134 15.58 -3.09 -1.63
C SER A 134 15.32 -1.63 -1.27
N GLN A 135 16.35 -0.88 -0.88
CA GLN A 135 16.28 0.56 -0.65
C GLN A 135 15.80 1.32 -1.90
N ASN A 136 16.25 0.95 -3.10
CA ASN A 136 15.75 1.57 -4.34
C ASN A 136 14.25 1.32 -4.58
N LYS A 137 13.77 0.10 -4.29
CA LYS A 137 12.34 -0.25 -4.39
C LYS A 137 11.51 0.57 -3.40
N LEU A 138 11.93 0.58 -2.13
CA LEU A 138 11.24 1.31 -1.05
C LEU A 138 11.28 2.83 -1.27
N ARG A 139 12.40 3.37 -1.75
CA ARG A 139 12.53 4.81 -2.05
C ARG A 139 11.57 5.25 -3.15
N LEU A 140 11.35 4.38 -4.16
CA LEU A 140 10.32 4.65 -5.16
C LEU A 140 8.92 4.55 -4.56
N ALA A 141 8.65 3.52 -3.74
CA ALA A 141 7.36 3.34 -3.09
C ALA A 141 6.99 4.54 -2.21
N LEU A 142 7.89 5.00 -1.34
CA LEU A 142 7.71 6.19 -0.48
C LEU A 142 7.35 7.47 -1.24
N LYS A 143 7.74 7.59 -2.52
CA LYS A 143 7.41 8.76 -3.37
C LYS A 143 6.04 8.66 -4.02
N ARG A 144 5.43 7.47 -4.02
CA ARG A 144 4.19 7.19 -4.73
C ARG A 144 3.03 7.28 -3.77
N ASN A 145 1.96 7.88 -4.25
CA ASN A 145 0.66 7.77 -3.61
C ASN A 145 -0.23 6.93 -4.53
N LEU A 146 -0.75 5.83 -4.01
CA LEU A 146 -1.51 4.84 -4.79
C LEU A 146 -2.79 5.44 -5.37
N TYR A 147 -3.38 6.45 -4.71
CA TYR A 147 -4.53 7.21 -5.20
C TYR A 147 -4.32 7.73 -6.63
N TYR A 148 -3.15 8.29 -6.96
CA TYR A 148 -2.90 8.82 -8.31
C TYR A 148 -2.85 7.74 -9.39
N THR A 149 -2.70 6.48 -9.00
CA THR A 149 -2.71 5.34 -9.93
C THR A 149 -4.09 4.69 -10.03
N THR A 150 -4.74 4.40 -8.89
CA THR A 150 -5.97 3.58 -8.86
C THR A 150 -7.24 4.36 -8.58
N ARG A 151 -7.11 5.62 -8.13
CA ARG A 151 -8.20 6.47 -7.63
C ARG A 151 -8.99 5.87 -6.49
N GLU A 152 -8.30 5.08 -5.69
CA GLU A 152 -8.79 4.59 -4.42
C GLU A 152 -8.54 5.64 -3.34
N TRP A 153 -9.61 6.32 -2.91
CA TRP A 153 -9.51 7.47 -2.01
C TRP A 153 -8.87 7.13 -0.67
N GLN A 154 -9.08 5.91 -0.15
CA GLN A 154 -8.55 5.49 1.14
C GLN A 154 -7.02 5.64 1.26
N TYR A 155 -6.28 5.53 0.15
CA TYR A 155 -4.81 5.68 0.16
C TYR A 155 -4.34 7.14 0.11
N LYS A 156 -5.22 8.09 -0.24
CA LYS A 156 -4.84 9.45 -0.62
C LYS A 156 -4.10 10.21 0.48
N ASN A 157 -4.48 10.02 1.73
CA ASN A 157 -4.01 10.84 2.85
C ASN A 157 -3.14 10.07 3.85
N ILE A 158 -2.58 8.92 3.45
CA ILE A 158 -1.71 8.14 4.34
C ILE A 158 -0.27 8.68 4.26
N PRO A 159 0.32 9.13 5.38
CA PRO A 159 1.73 9.51 5.42
C PRO A 159 2.63 8.30 5.19
N PRO A 160 3.54 8.33 4.20
CA PRO A 160 4.31 7.16 3.83
C PRO A 160 5.46 6.88 4.80
N VAL A 161 5.50 5.67 5.36
CA VAL A 161 6.61 5.11 6.14
C VAL A 161 6.89 3.67 5.73
N ILE A 162 8.05 3.15 6.14
CA ILE A 162 8.46 1.75 5.97
C ILE A 162 8.30 1.04 7.31
N LEU A 163 7.62 -0.10 7.29
CA LEU A 163 7.47 -1.01 8.42
C LEU A 163 8.48 -2.14 8.27
N CYS A 164 9.17 -2.47 9.36
CA CYS A 164 9.93 -3.69 9.50
C CYS A 164 9.19 -4.63 10.44
N GLU A 165 8.74 -5.76 9.94
CA GLU A 165 7.99 -6.76 10.71
C GLU A 165 8.76 -8.07 10.81
N LYS A 166 8.49 -8.83 11.87
CA LYS A 166 8.97 -10.21 12.00
C LYS A 166 8.45 -11.03 10.81
N TYR A 167 9.34 -11.82 10.20
CA TYR A 167 8.92 -12.83 9.22
C TYR A 167 8.11 -13.93 9.93
N ILE A 168 7.01 -14.33 9.31
CA ILE A 168 6.13 -15.39 9.81
C ILE A 168 6.18 -16.54 8.83
N ASP A 169 6.56 -17.70 9.31
CA ASP A 169 6.51 -18.96 8.58
C ASP A 169 5.24 -19.72 8.97
N LEU A 170 4.21 -19.69 8.13
CA LEU A 170 2.91 -20.28 8.46
C LEU A 170 2.98 -21.78 8.79
N PHE A 171 3.98 -22.50 8.30
CA PHE A 171 4.11 -23.94 8.51
C PHE A 171 4.95 -24.27 9.74
N ASN A 172 5.88 -23.39 10.12
CA ASN A 172 6.77 -23.60 11.27
C ASN A 172 6.38 -22.78 12.51
N ASP A 173 5.64 -21.67 12.35
CA ASP A 173 5.23 -20.74 13.39
C ASP A 173 3.75 -20.93 13.79
N ALA A 174 3.31 -22.18 13.97
CA ALA A 174 1.91 -22.55 14.26
C ALA A 174 1.28 -21.87 15.51
N GLY A 175 2.08 -21.19 16.35
CA GLY A 175 1.62 -20.43 17.52
C GLY A 175 1.29 -18.95 17.30
N LEU A 176 1.44 -18.43 16.06
CA LEU A 176 1.14 -17.05 15.67
C LEU A 176 -0.21 -16.87 14.96
N CYS A 177 -0.92 -17.97 14.69
CA CYS A 177 -2.27 -18.00 14.13
C CYS A 177 -3.33 -18.01 15.24
#